data_AF-A0A6G8FVF6-F1
#
_entry.id   AF-A0A6G8FVF6-F1
#
_cell.length_a   1.000
_cell.length_b   1.000
_cell.length_c   1.000
_cell.angle_alpha   90.00
_cell.angle_beta   90.00
_cell.angle_gamma   90.00
#
_symmetry.space_group_name_H-M   'P 1'
#
loop_
_entity.id
_entity.type
_entity.pdbx_description
1 polymer ?
#
loop_
_entity_poly.entity_id
_entity_poly.type
_entity_poly.pdbx_seq_one_letter_code
_entity_poly.pdbx_strand_id
1 'polypeptide(L)'
;MVWGVRLVLVLVGLGVLGIVVLVLGVIVRPVVTEALRANAAGDWWLPFLPRTDGRYGPLAENHWWSAMRAETPGSTGGLAVRWGFWTLMSLLLVFAAGSILVNLVKLLAKGWASVG
;
A
#
# COMPACT_ATOMS: atom_id res chain seq x y z
N MET A 1 21.03 -31.48 -7.29
CA MET A 1 21.08 -30.02 -7.60
C MET A 1 19.72 -29.45 -8.02
N VAL A 2 19.00 -30.07 -8.98
CA VAL A 2 17.69 -29.61 -9.51
C VAL A 2 16.66 -29.24 -8.42
N TRP A 3 16.44 -30.13 -7.44
CA TRP A 3 15.49 -29.89 -6.35
C TRP A 3 15.88 -28.74 -5.43
N GLY A 4 17.17 -28.49 -5.23
CA GLY A 4 17.66 -27.34 -4.45
C GLY A 4 17.34 -26.01 -5.13
N VAL A 5 17.51 -25.93 -6.45
CA VAL A 5 17.15 -24.73 -7.24
C VAL A 5 15.65 -24.49 -7.21
N ARG A 6 14.84 -25.54 -7.35
CA ARG A 6 13.36 -25.44 -7.25
C ARG A 6 12.91 -24.93 -5.88
N LEU A 7 13.51 -25.42 -4.81
CA LEU A 7 13.23 -24.94 -3.45
C LEU A 7 13.55 -23.46 -3.30
N VAL A 8 14.73 -23.02 -3.75
CA VAL A 8 15.13 -21.60 -3.71
C VAL A 8 14.16 -20.72 -4.50
N LEU A 9 13.76 -21.15 -5.71
CA LEU A 9 12.79 -20.41 -6.53
C LEU A 9 11.44 -20.23 -5.81
N VAL A 10 10.94 -21.28 -5.16
CA VAL A 10 9.70 -21.20 -4.38
C VAL A 10 9.86 -20.26 -3.19
N LEU A 11 10.95 -20.38 -2.42
CA LEU A 11 11.19 -19.52 -1.26
C LEU A 11 11.30 -18.05 -1.64
N VAL A 12 12.03 -17.73 -2.72
CA VAL A 12 12.12 -16.38 -3.27
C VAL A 12 10.74 -15.89 -3.72
N GLY A 13 9.98 -16.73 -4.42
CA GLY A 13 8.64 -16.36 -4.88
C GLY A 13 7.67 -16.07 -3.73
N LEU A 14 7.68 -16.89 -2.69
CA LEU A 14 6.89 -16.66 -1.48
C LEU A 14 7.34 -15.39 -0.74
N GLY A 15 8.64 -15.14 -0.66
CA GLY A 15 9.19 -13.92 -0.06
C GLY A 15 8.72 -12.66 -0.80
N VAL A 16 8.85 -12.64 -2.13
CA VAL A 16 8.39 -11.52 -2.97
C VAL A 16 6.89 -11.33 -2.84
N LEU A 17 6.10 -12.41 -2.89
CA LEU A 17 4.64 -12.34 -2.72
C LEU A 17 4.26 -11.79 -1.34
N GLY A 18 4.96 -12.24 -0.29
CA GLY A 18 4.77 -11.75 1.07
C GLY A 18 5.01 -10.25 1.19
N ILE A 19 6.07 -9.73 0.56
CA ILE A 19 6.36 -8.28 0.52
C ILE A 19 5.24 -7.53 -0.21
N VAL A 20 4.77 -8.02 -1.36
CA VAL A 20 3.67 -7.39 -2.11
C VAL A 20 2.41 -7.30 -1.25
N VAL A 21 2.00 -8.42 -0.63
CA VAL A 21 0.82 -8.45 0.26
C VAL A 21 0.99 -7.50 1.44
N LEU A 22 2.17 -7.48 2.06
CA LEU A 22 2.47 -6.60 3.18
C LEU A 22 2.33 -5.12 2.78
N VAL A 23 2.92 -4.70 1.66
CA VAL A 23 2.86 -3.31 1.20
C VAL A 23 1.43 -2.90 0.88
N LEU A 24 0.67 -3.74 0.17
CA LEU A 24 -0.74 -3.46 -0.12
C LEU A 24 -1.58 -3.41 1.16
N GLY A 25 -1.30 -4.29 2.13
CA GLY A 25 -1.99 -4.33 3.41
C GLY A 25 -1.67 -3.16 4.33
N VAL A 26 -0.45 -2.65 4.31
CA VAL A 26 0.01 -1.56 5.20
C VAL A 26 -0.26 -0.18 4.59
N ILE A 27 -0.26 -0.04 3.26
CA ILE A 27 -0.41 1.27 2.62
C ILE A 27 -1.78 1.41 1.93
N VAL A 28 -2.12 0.50 1.01
CA VAL A 28 -3.31 0.67 0.16
C VAL A 28 -4.60 0.40 0.93
N ARG A 29 -4.63 -0.65 1.76
CA ARG A 29 -5.82 -1.00 2.54
C ARG A 29 -6.26 0.14 3.49
N PRO A 30 -5.37 0.81 4.26
CA PRO A 30 -5.77 1.95 5.07
C PRO A 30 -6.31 3.12 4.25
N VAL A 31 -5.74 3.42 3.08
CA VAL A 31 -6.25 4.48 2.19
C VAL A 31 -7.69 4.20 1.79
N VAL A 32 -7.99 2.98 1.34
CA VAL A 32 -9.35 2.58 0.96
C VAL A 32 -10.30 2.62 2.17
N THR A 33 -9.85 2.12 3.33
CA THR A 33 -10.66 2.05 4.54
C THR A 33 -11.03 3.44 5.05
N GLU A 34 -10.07 4.35 5.10
CA GLU A 34 -10.30 5.73 5.53
C GLU A 34 -11.08 6.53 4.49
N ALA A 35 -10.95 6.23 3.19
CA ALA A 35 -11.80 6.85 2.15
C ALA A 35 -13.27 6.44 2.30
N LEU A 36 -13.54 5.16 2.54
CA LEU A 36 -14.90 4.67 2.81
C LEU A 36 -15.47 5.29 4.09
N ARG A 37 -14.66 5.38 5.14
CA ARG A 37 -15.06 6.01 6.40
C ARG A 37 -15.38 7.50 6.23
N ALA A 38 -14.51 8.23 5.54
CA ALA A 38 -14.71 9.63 5.21
C ALA A 38 -16.01 9.85 4.42
N ASN A 39 -16.24 9.04 3.39
CA ASN A 39 -17.45 9.09 2.58
C ASN A 39 -18.70 8.78 3.41
N ALA A 40 -18.67 7.75 4.26
CA ALA A 40 -19.79 7.40 5.14
C ALA A 40 -20.10 8.50 6.17
N ALA A 41 -19.09 9.23 6.64
CA ALA A 41 -19.25 10.34 7.56
C ALA A 41 -19.63 11.67 6.87
N GLY A 42 -19.56 11.73 5.53
CA GLY A 42 -19.70 12.98 4.78
C GLY A 42 -18.56 13.99 5.05
N ASP A 43 -17.47 13.54 5.66
CA ASP A 43 -16.33 14.36 6.06
C ASP A 43 -15.02 13.78 5.51
N TRP A 44 -14.50 14.41 4.46
CA TRP A 44 -13.26 14.02 3.81
C TRP A 44 -11.99 14.46 4.55
N TRP A 45 -12.11 15.36 5.54
CA TRP A 45 -10.99 15.73 6.41
C TRP A 45 -10.74 14.70 7.50
N LEU A 46 -11.74 13.89 7.84
CA LEU A 46 -11.74 12.95 8.95
C LEU A 46 -10.44 12.13 9.11
N PRO A 47 -9.81 11.58 8.06
CA PRO A 47 -8.59 10.78 8.23
C PRO A 47 -7.36 11.58 8.64
N PHE A 48 -7.39 12.89 8.40
CA PHE A 48 -6.29 13.82 8.63
C PHE A 48 -6.43 14.63 9.91
N LEU A 49 -7.59 14.57 10.55
CA LEU A 49 -7.87 15.23 11.82
C LEU A 49 -7.43 14.36 13.01
N PRO A 50 -7.11 14.98 14.16
CA PRO A 50 -6.90 14.23 15.39
C PRO A 50 -8.21 13.54 15.82
N ARG A 51 -8.08 12.30 16.27
CA ARG A 51 -9.15 11.53 16.91
C ARG A 51 -9.37 12.03 18.33
N THR A 52 -10.40 11.50 18.99
CA THR A 52 -10.78 11.87 20.37
C THR A 52 -9.69 11.57 21.41
N ASP A 53 -8.77 10.65 21.12
CA ASP A 53 -7.60 10.33 21.94
C ASP A 53 -6.38 11.21 21.62
N GLY A 54 -6.53 12.22 20.75
CA GLY A 54 -5.47 13.11 20.29
C GLY A 54 -4.53 12.49 19.24
N ARG A 55 -4.73 11.23 18.84
CA ARG A 55 -3.90 10.56 17.83
C ARG A 55 -4.47 10.76 16.44
N TYR A 56 -3.61 10.61 15.43
CA TYR A 56 -4.03 10.67 14.04
C TYR A 56 -4.36 9.27 13.49
N GLY A 57 -5.19 9.22 12.44
CA GLY A 57 -5.46 7.98 11.72
C GLY A 57 -4.26 7.48 10.90
N PRO A 58 -4.33 6.28 10.31
CA PRO A 58 -3.21 5.62 9.62
C PRO A 58 -2.54 6.47 8.53
N LEU A 59 -3.29 7.37 7.90
CA LEU A 59 -2.81 8.26 6.84
C LEU A 59 -1.98 9.45 7.35
N ALA A 60 -1.93 9.67 8.68
CA ALA A 60 -1.20 10.77 9.29
C ALA A 60 -0.59 10.42 10.67
N GLU A 61 -0.65 9.15 11.09
CA GLU A 61 -0.17 8.69 12.40
C GLU A 61 1.35 8.72 12.52
N ASN A 62 2.08 8.24 11.50
CA ASN A 62 3.54 8.10 11.59
C ASN A 62 4.28 9.44 11.37
N HIS A 63 5.58 9.45 11.68
CA HIS A 63 6.41 10.66 11.50
C HIS A 63 6.70 10.98 10.03
N TRP A 64 6.82 9.97 9.16
CA TRP A 64 7.08 10.13 7.72
C TRP A 64 5.94 10.85 6.98
N TRP A 65 4.71 10.70 7.44
CA TRP A 65 3.49 11.29 6.88
C TRP A 65 2.91 12.38 7.79
N SER A 66 3.71 12.91 8.72
CA SER A 66 3.28 13.96 9.65
C SER A 66 2.80 15.22 8.94
N ALA A 67 3.32 15.51 7.75
CA ALA A 67 2.86 16.61 6.88
C ALA A 67 1.39 16.49 6.43
N MET A 68 0.82 15.29 6.50
CA MET A 68 -0.58 15.05 6.12
C MET A 68 -1.57 15.41 7.24
N ARG A 69 -1.07 15.64 8.47
CA ARG A 69 -1.90 16.04 9.62
C ARG A 69 -2.57 17.38 9.36
N ALA A 70 -3.75 17.54 9.95
CA ALA A 70 -4.47 18.80 10.03
C ALA A 70 -5.07 18.91 11.43
N GLU A 71 -4.80 20.00 12.15
CA GLU A 71 -5.40 20.22 13.48
C GLU A 71 -6.88 20.58 13.36
N THR A 72 -7.24 21.32 12.31
CA THR A 72 -8.60 21.68 11.95
C THR A 72 -8.80 21.54 10.44
N PRO A 73 -10.05 21.42 9.95
CA PRO A 73 -10.33 21.48 8.52
C PRO A 73 -9.73 22.75 7.89
N GLY A 74 -8.99 22.56 6.80
CA GLY A 74 -8.31 23.64 6.08
C GLY A 74 -8.99 23.98 4.75
N SER A 75 -8.20 24.45 3.79
CA SER A 75 -8.68 24.77 2.44
C SER A 75 -8.91 23.51 1.59
N THR A 76 -9.84 23.60 0.63
CA THR A 76 -10.11 22.54 -0.36
C THR A 76 -8.84 22.10 -1.11
N GLY A 77 -7.92 23.04 -1.40
CA GLY A 77 -6.62 22.71 -2.00
C GLY A 77 -5.75 21.84 -1.10
N GLY A 78 -5.72 22.13 0.21
CA GLY A 78 -5.01 21.30 1.18
C GLY A 78 -5.59 19.89 1.29
N LEU A 79 -6.91 19.74 1.16
CA LEU A 79 -7.56 18.44 1.13
C LEU A 79 -7.21 17.65 -0.14
N ALA A 80 -7.26 18.32 -1.29
CA ALA A 80 -6.95 17.73 -2.59
C ALA A 80 -5.50 17.21 -2.66
N VAL A 81 -4.54 17.95 -2.10
CA VAL A 81 -3.14 17.50 -2.03
C VAL A 81 -2.99 16.22 -1.21
N ARG A 82 -3.61 16.15 -0.02
CA ARG A 82 -3.52 14.98 0.87
C ARG A 82 -4.12 13.73 0.21
N TRP A 83 -5.35 13.83 -0.28
CA TRP A 83 -5.99 12.73 -0.99
C TRP A 83 -5.30 12.39 -2.31
N GLY A 84 -4.83 13.39 -3.05
CA GLY A 84 -4.10 13.22 -4.29
C GLY A 84 -2.82 12.43 -4.09
N PHE A 85 -2.04 12.76 -3.05
CA PHE A 85 -0.84 12.01 -2.68
C PHE A 85 -1.16 10.53 -2.39
N TRP A 86 -2.12 10.26 -1.49
CA TRP A 86 -2.47 8.89 -1.09
C TRP A 86 -3.08 8.07 -2.22
N THR A 87 -3.89 8.70 -3.06
CA THR A 87 -4.48 8.06 -4.25
C THR A 87 -3.39 7.69 -5.24
N LEU A 88 -2.51 8.65 -5.58
CA LEU A 88 -1.42 8.41 -6.52
C LEU A 88 -0.48 7.29 -6.03
N MET A 89 -0.05 7.34 -4.77
CA MET A 89 0.81 6.30 -4.19
C MET A 89 0.14 4.93 -4.22
N SER A 90 -1.16 4.86 -3.89
CA SER A 90 -1.90 3.60 -3.92
C SER A 90 -1.99 3.02 -5.33
N LEU A 91 -2.27 3.85 -6.34
CA LEU A 91 -2.30 3.42 -7.73
C LEU A 91 -0.94 2.91 -8.21
N LEU A 92 0.14 3.62 -7.89
CA LEU A 92 1.50 3.20 -8.23
C LEU A 92 1.87 1.87 -7.58
N LEU A 93 1.52 1.68 -6.31
CA LEU A 93 1.78 0.43 -5.58
C LEU A 93 0.98 -0.74 -6.14
N VAL A 94 -0.30 -0.54 -6.49
CA VAL A 94 -1.13 -1.56 -7.13
C VAL A 94 -0.56 -1.94 -8.50
N PHE A 95 -0.16 -0.96 -9.30
CA PHE A 95 0.47 -1.21 -10.60
C PHE A 95 1.80 -1.96 -10.46
N ALA A 96 2.66 -1.53 -9.53
CA ALA A 96 3.92 -2.18 -9.24
C ALA A 96 3.71 -3.63 -8.77
N ALA A 97 2.75 -3.87 -7.88
CA ALA A 97 2.37 -5.21 -7.43
C ALA A 97 1.95 -6.10 -8.60
N GLY A 98 1.08 -5.61 -9.50
CA GLY A 98 0.68 -6.33 -10.70
C GLY A 98 1.86 -6.69 -11.60
N SER A 99 2.77 -5.73 -11.84
CA SER A 99 4.00 -5.97 -12.62
C SER A 99 4.93 -6.99 -11.96
N ILE A 100 5.12 -6.90 -10.64
CA ILE A 100 5.93 -7.87 -9.86
C ILE A 100 5.35 -9.26 -10.00
N LEU A 101 4.03 -9.44 -9.87
CA LEU A 101 3.38 -10.74 -9.99
C LEU A 101 3.57 -11.34 -11.39
N VAL A 102 3.39 -10.54 -12.45
CA VAL A 102 3.62 -10.99 -13.83
C VAL A 102 5.07 -11.43 -14.05
N ASN A 103 6.03 -10.64 -13.56
CA ASN A 103 7.45 -10.98 -13.70
C ASN A 103 7.85 -12.18 -12.84
N LEU A 104 7.25 -12.33 -11.66
CA LEU A 104 7.47 -13.48 -10.79
C LEU A 104 6.97 -14.78 -11.45
N VAL A 105 5.77 -14.77 -12.03
CA VAL A 105 5.24 -15.92 -12.79
C VAL A 105 6.16 -16.28 -13.96
N LYS A 106 6.62 -15.27 -14.72
CA LYS A 106 7.59 -15.49 -15.82
C LYS A 106 8.91 -16.09 -15.32
N LEU A 107 9.44 -15.58 -14.20
CA LEU A 107 10.67 -16.09 -13.59
C LEU A 107 10.50 -17.53 -13.14
N LEU A 108 9.42 -17.85 -12.44
CA LEU A 108 9.12 -19.20 -11.98
C LEU A 108 8.93 -20.15 -13.15
N ALA A 109 8.19 -19.78 -14.19
CA ALA A 109 7.99 -20.61 -15.37
C ALA A 109 9.31 -20.90 -16.11
N LYS A 110 10.12 -19.87 -16.36
CA LYS A 110 11.44 -20.02 -17.01
C LYS A 110 12.40 -20.85 -16.16
N GLY A 111 12.50 -20.52 -14.87
CA GLY A 111 13.35 -21.22 -13.92
C GLY A 111 12.92 -22.67 -13.66
N TRP A 112 11.63 -23.00 -13.81
CA TRP A 112 11.17 -24.38 -13.71
C TRP A 112 11.53 -25.19 -14.96
N ALA A 113 11.36 -24.59 -16.14
CA ALA A 113 11.67 -25.22 -17.43
C ALA A 113 13.18 -25.39 -17.66
N SER A 114 14.02 -24.48 -17.17
CA SER A 114 15.48 -24.55 -17.37
C SER A 114 16.19 -25.56 -16.46
N VAL A 115 15.49 -26.12 -15.48
CA VAL A 115 16.02 -27.08 -14.51
C VAL A 115 15.27 -28.43 -14.64
N GLY A 116 14.47 -28.58 -15.71
CA GLY A 116 13.75 -29.79 -16.08
C GLY A 116 14.52 -30.63 -17.09
#